data_AF-A0A814L6E3-F1
#
_entry.id   AF-A0A814L6E3-F1
#
_cell.length_a   1.000
_cell.length_b   1.000
_cell.length_c   1.000
_cell.angle_alpha   90.00
_cell.angle_beta   90.00
_cell.angle_gamma   90.00
#
_symmetry.space_group_name_H-M   'P 1'
#
loop_
_entity.id
_entity.type
_entity.pdbx_description
1 polymer ?
#
loop_
_entity_poly.entity_id
_entity_poly.type
_entity_poly.pdbx_seq_one_letter_code
_entity_poly.pdbx_strand_id
1 'polypeptide(L)'
;MRYFSPVHPRKWSRIFVPVSSLFHQLGNQIGFRSTTAYEPLASEYQSDSSFQTRRAPHESYELHSNGIVKQDGNNSIYHQLDLQARNDENNNDTNSNPLVLQLSPPSSNDFLIHSDNRLLFLKDNLILLVFVSSIYFLWFIFIAGISIVHVLIYIALFVSLFLSERTRRFALAILIYLTYLLLYDALHLVPNYTVSNIHIKDVYLMEKKLFGIYSNGKIITLNEYFQQNHIPLLDVFTGICYLNWIPIPVAYSLYLYRYKTKRDYMDFAFTFLFTNMLGFVVYYIIPTAPPWYVELYGFEFNIKARGNPAGFIHFDEVTGLKIFSSMYSKNANVFAAIPSLHAAYPLITVLYGSLSKKLWLHITFVIFTLCVWFSAVYSRHHYVLDVLAGGMCAMSAFVLYRILSRVPAVNRLLAAYSKLI
;
A
#
# COMPACT_ATOMS: atom_id res chain seq x y z
N MET A 1 -15.24 53.98 -8.51
CA MET A 1 -15.30 53.44 -9.88
C MET A 1 -14.04 52.61 -10.11
N ARG A 2 -14.02 51.30 -10.38
CA ARG A 2 -14.97 50.25 -10.78
C ARG A 2 -14.53 48.98 -10.01
N TYR A 3 -15.32 48.47 -9.07
CA TYR A 3 -16.20 47.29 -9.22
C TYR A 3 -15.63 46.16 -10.08
N PHE A 4 -15.07 45.14 -9.41
CA PHE A 4 -15.03 43.76 -9.92
C PHE A 4 -16.37 43.10 -9.62
N SER A 5 -17.07 42.69 -10.67
CA SER A 5 -18.32 41.93 -10.60
C SER A 5 -18.05 40.45 -10.27
N PRO A 6 -18.93 39.78 -9.50
CA PRO A 6 -18.80 38.37 -9.18
C PRO A 6 -19.36 37.50 -10.32
N VAL A 7 -18.60 36.51 -10.77
CA VAL A 7 -19.08 35.46 -11.68
C VAL A 7 -19.70 34.33 -10.84
N HIS A 8 -20.99 34.10 -11.04
CA HIS A 8 -21.75 32.99 -10.47
C HIS A 8 -21.21 31.61 -10.91
N PRO A 9 -21.23 30.59 -10.04
CA PRO A 9 -20.94 29.21 -10.42
C PRO A 9 -22.20 28.54 -10.94
N ARG A 10 -22.20 28.01 -12.18
CA ARG A 10 -23.21 27.03 -12.61
C ARG A 10 -22.58 25.88 -13.39
N LYS A 11 -22.96 24.68 -12.90
CA LYS A 11 -22.95 23.35 -13.53
C LYS A 11 -21.63 22.57 -13.55
N TRP A 12 -21.29 22.01 -12.39
CA TRP A 12 -20.61 20.70 -12.25
C TRP A 12 -21.36 19.76 -11.29
N SER A 13 -22.69 19.88 -11.18
CA SER A 13 -23.52 18.94 -10.43
C SER A 13 -24.21 17.97 -11.39
N ARG A 14 -23.46 16.95 -11.83
CA ARG A 14 -23.92 15.63 -12.31
C ARG A 14 -22.71 14.94 -12.96
N ILE A 15 -21.99 14.17 -12.15
CA ILE A 15 -21.23 12.93 -12.42
C ILE A 15 -20.35 12.76 -11.17
N PHE A 16 -20.99 12.40 -10.07
CA PHE A 16 -20.35 11.78 -8.91
C PHE A 16 -21.44 10.87 -8.34
N VAL A 17 -21.50 9.65 -8.86
CA VAL A 17 -22.12 8.56 -8.10
C VAL A 17 -21.08 8.19 -7.05
N PRO A 18 -21.35 8.37 -5.75
CA PRO A 18 -20.39 8.00 -4.74
C PRO A 18 -20.26 6.47 -4.75
N VAL A 19 -19.03 5.97 -4.86
CA VAL A 19 -18.68 4.55 -4.88
C VAL A 19 -19.28 3.79 -3.69
N SER A 20 -19.66 4.48 -2.61
CA SER A 20 -20.39 3.93 -1.47
C SER A 20 -21.77 3.33 -1.81
N SER A 21 -22.50 3.85 -2.80
CA SER A 21 -23.83 3.32 -3.14
C SER A 21 -23.76 1.96 -3.85
N LEU A 22 -22.69 1.69 -4.60
CA LEU A 22 -22.47 0.41 -5.28
C LEU A 22 -22.15 -0.72 -4.27
N PHE A 23 -21.39 -0.41 -3.20
CA PHE A 23 -21.10 -1.36 -2.13
C PHE A 23 -22.28 -1.59 -1.18
N HIS A 24 -23.10 -0.55 -0.95
CA HIS A 24 -24.28 -0.67 -0.08
C HIS A 24 -25.42 -1.46 -0.75
N GLN A 25 -25.56 -1.42 -2.08
CA GLN A 25 -26.55 -2.23 -2.81
C GLN A 25 -26.16 -3.70 -2.95
N LEU A 26 -24.86 -4.01 -3.08
CA LEU A 26 -24.37 -5.39 -3.11
C LEU A 26 -24.35 -6.05 -1.72
N GLY A 27 -24.18 -5.27 -0.65
CA GLY A 27 -24.17 -5.77 0.73
C GLY A 27 -25.53 -6.21 1.28
N ASN A 28 -26.64 -5.67 0.75
CA ASN A 28 -27.99 -5.97 1.26
C ASN A 28 -28.69 -7.15 0.56
N GLN A 29 -28.15 -7.68 -0.53
CA GLN A 29 -28.75 -8.82 -1.26
C GLN A 29 -28.14 -10.19 -0.93
N ILE A 30 -27.06 -10.24 -0.15
CA ILE A 30 -26.43 -11.51 0.25
C ILE A 30 -26.66 -11.70 1.75
N GLY A 31 -27.89 -12.05 2.09
CA GLY A 31 -28.30 -12.36 3.45
C GLY A 31 -27.71 -13.70 3.93
N PHE A 32 -26.86 -13.62 4.95
CA PHE A 32 -26.71 -14.70 5.92
C PHE A 32 -26.96 -14.13 7.32
N ARG A 33 -27.99 -14.66 7.98
CA ARG A 33 -28.27 -14.44 9.41
C ARG A 33 -27.02 -14.82 10.21
N SER A 34 -26.46 -13.87 10.96
CA SER A 34 -25.69 -14.21 12.17
C SER A 34 -26.50 -13.76 13.38
N THR A 35 -27.11 -14.74 14.03
CA THR A 35 -27.59 -14.64 15.40
C THR A 35 -26.38 -14.75 16.31
N THR A 36 -26.01 -13.66 16.98
CA THR A 36 -25.65 -13.58 18.42
C THR A 36 -25.17 -12.15 18.69
N ALA A 37 -25.90 -11.48 19.57
CA ALA A 37 -25.61 -10.14 20.05
C ALA A 37 -24.29 -10.11 20.82
N TYR A 38 -23.48 -9.08 20.58
CA TYR A 38 -22.44 -8.64 21.50
C TYR A 38 -23.15 -7.93 22.67
N GLU A 39 -23.09 -8.49 23.88
CA GLU A 39 -23.32 -7.75 25.13
C GLU A 39 -21.97 -7.20 25.62
N PRO A 40 -21.83 -5.88 25.84
CA PRO A 40 -20.67 -5.35 26.52
C PRO A 40 -20.88 -5.44 28.05
N LEU A 41 -20.00 -6.18 28.72
CA LEU A 41 -19.83 -6.13 30.17
C LEU A 41 -19.25 -4.76 30.56
N ALA A 42 -20.10 -3.90 31.11
CA ALA A 42 -19.68 -2.68 31.79
C ALA A 42 -19.07 -3.03 33.16
N SER A 43 -17.85 -2.60 33.41
CA SER A 43 -17.30 -2.51 34.77
C SER A 43 -17.06 -1.04 35.09
N GLU A 44 -17.84 -0.55 36.04
CA GLU A 44 -17.75 0.74 36.71
C GLU A 44 -16.37 0.95 37.32
N TYR A 45 -15.79 2.14 37.12
CA TYR A 45 -14.91 2.74 38.13
C TYR A 45 -15.15 4.24 38.16
N GLN A 46 -15.68 4.70 39.30
CA GLN A 46 -15.95 6.09 39.63
C GLN A 46 -14.80 6.67 40.47
N SER A 47 -14.79 8.01 40.47
CA SER A 47 -14.27 8.97 41.45
C SER A 47 -12.82 9.47 41.32
N ASP A 48 -12.77 10.77 40.96
CA ASP A 48 -12.16 11.90 41.69
C ASP A 48 -10.64 12.08 41.76
N SER A 49 -10.08 13.29 41.86
CA SER A 49 -10.30 14.63 41.32
C SER A 49 -9.13 15.49 41.85
N SER A 50 -8.74 16.52 41.10
CA SER A 50 -7.92 17.69 41.51
C SER A 50 -6.42 17.49 41.82
N PHE A 51 -5.53 18.20 41.09
CA PHE A 51 -4.82 19.38 41.63
C PHE A 51 -3.97 20.13 40.57
N GLN A 52 -4.35 21.40 40.40
CA GLN A 52 -3.64 22.63 40.04
C GLN A 52 -2.23 22.65 39.37
N THR A 53 -2.24 23.21 38.16
CA THR A 53 -1.43 24.34 37.62
C THR A 53 -0.17 24.83 38.37
N ARG A 54 0.95 24.98 37.64
CA ARG A 54 1.85 26.16 37.68
C ARG A 54 2.59 26.36 36.35
N ARG A 55 2.62 27.62 35.89
CA ARG A 55 3.26 28.14 34.66
C ARG A 55 4.69 28.64 34.91
N ALA A 56 5.55 28.46 33.89
CA ALA A 56 6.54 29.41 33.31
C ALA A 56 7.74 29.88 34.18
N PRO A 57 8.86 30.40 33.59
CA PRO A 57 8.99 30.96 32.23
C PRO A 57 10.26 30.64 31.40
N HIS A 58 10.12 31.03 30.13
CA HIS A 58 11.07 31.40 29.07
C HIS A 58 12.54 31.66 29.44
N GLU A 59 13.42 31.21 28.55
CA GLU A 59 14.63 31.97 28.16
C GLU A 59 14.88 31.84 26.66
N SER A 60 15.09 32.99 26.05
CA SER A 60 15.30 33.27 24.63
C SER A 60 16.77 33.57 24.38
N TYR A 61 17.34 33.05 23.28
CA TYR A 61 18.57 33.58 22.72
C TYR A 61 18.43 33.77 21.21
N GLU A 62 18.60 35.03 20.80
CA GLU A 62 18.71 35.51 19.44
C GLU A 62 20.18 35.59 19.00
N LEU A 63 20.36 35.46 17.69
CA LEU A 63 21.34 36.11 16.80
C LEU A 63 22.84 35.87 17.03
N HIS A 64 23.52 35.34 16.00
CA HIS A 64 24.54 36.11 15.28
C HIS A 64 24.78 35.56 13.87
N SER A 65 24.52 36.42 12.90
CA SER A 65 25.03 36.39 11.53
C SER A 65 26.53 36.64 11.50
N ASN A 66 27.25 35.99 10.59
CA ASN A 66 28.30 36.61 9.76
C ASN A 66 28.68 35.68 8.61
N GLY A 67 28.58 36.19 7.39
CA GLY A 67 29.14 35.55 6.20
C GLY A 67 30.65 35.75 6.11
N ILE A 68 31.29 35.01 5.22
CA ILE A 68 32.33 35.49 4.30
C ILE A 68 32.52 34.43 3.20
N VAL A 69 32.61 34.98 1.99
CA VAL A 69 32.89 34.38 0.69
C VAL A 69 34.30 33.80 0.63
N LYS A 70 34.48 32.66 -0.06
CA LYS A 70 35.68 32.38 -0.86
C LYS A 70 35.34 31.54 -2.11
N GLN A 71 35.65 32.12 -3.26
CA GLN A 71 35.78 31.51 -4.58
C GLN A 71 37.03 30.60 -4.63
N ASP A 72 36.95 29.47 -5.33
CA ASP A 72 37.63 29.21 -6.62
C ASP A 72 37.64 27.72 -6.99
N GLY A 73 37.55 27.44 -8.30
CA GLY A 73 38.23 26.28 -8.91
C GLY A 73 37.39 25.22 -9.64
N ASN A 74 37.08 25.50 -10.92
CA ASN A 74 37.04 24.60 -12.09
C ASN A 74 36.55 23.13 -11.99
N ASN A 75 35.49 22.83 -12.76
CA ASN A 75 35.47 21.88 -13.90
C ASN A 75 34.02 21.79 -14.42
N SER A 76 33.68 22.42 -15.55
CA SER A 76 33.83 21.94 -16.94
C SER A 76 32.91 20.75 -17.29
N ILE A 77 32.26 20.87 -18.45
CA ILE A 77 31.46 19.88 -19.22
C ILE A 77 29.93 19.92 -18.97
N TYR A 78 29.26 21.03 -19.29
CA TYR A 78 27.86 21.05 -19.77
C TYR A 78 27.61 22.34 -20.57
N HIS A 79 28.23 22.47 -21.74
CA HIS A 79 27.92 23.56 -22.67
C HIS A 79 28.05 23.10 -24.11
N GLN A 80 27.21 22.14 -24.53
CA GLN A 80 27.22 21.68 -25.92
C GLN A 80 25.91 21.04 -26.41
N LEU A 81 24.75 21.52 -25.94
CA LEU A 81 23.45 21.09 -26.49
C LEU A 81 22.48 22.23 -26.84
N ASP A 82 22.93 23.49 -26.82
CA ASP A 82 22.06 24.66 -27.04
C ASP A 82 22.24 25.35 -28.40
N LEU A 83 22.75 24.61 -29.40
CA LEU A 83 23.01 25.13 -30.76
C LEU A 83 22.26 24.38 -31.88
N GLN A 84 21.24 23.59 -31.55
CA GLN A 84 20.36 22.95 -32.56
C GLN A 84 18.91 23.43 -32.54
N ALA A 85 18.53 24.34 -31.65
CA ALA A 85 17.16 24.86 -31.55
C ALA A 85 16.95 26.23 -32.23
N ARG A 86 17.91 26.69 -33.05
CA ARG A 86 17.91 28.08 -33.57
C ARG A 86 17.98 28.22 -35.10
N ASN A 87 17.62 27.18 -35.85
CA ASN A 87 17.66 27.20 -37.32
C ASN A 87 16.31 26.99 -38.05
N ASP A 88 15.18 26.86 -37.34
CA ASP A 88 13.87 26.71 -38.01
C ASP A 88 12.95 27.95 -37.89
N GLU A 89 13.44 29.06 -37.33
CA GLU A 89 12.79 30.37 -37.42
C GLU A 89 13.30 31.12 -38.65
N ASN A 90 12.83 30.74 -39.85
CA ASN A 90 12.67 31.63 -41.00
C ASN A 90 12.09 30.85 -42.18
N ASN A 91 10.76 30.75 -42.22
CA ASN A 91 10.00 30.83 -43.47
C ASN A 91 8.52 31.09 -43.12
N ASN A 92 8.15 32.36 -43.20
CA ASN A 92 6.75 32.77 -43.32
C ASN A 92 6.24 32.36 -44.69
N ASP A 93 5.05 31.75 -44.75
CA ASP A 93 4.08 32.13 -45.77
C ASP A 93 2.64 31.91 -45.28
N THR A 94 1.85 32.94 -45.49
CA THR A 94 0.47 33.14 -45.06
C THR A 94 -0.50 32.27 -45.84
N ASN A 95 -1.38 31.53 -45.14
CA ASN A 95 -2.73 31.28 -45.65
C ASN A 95 -3.70 30.91 -44.53
N SER A 96 -4.63 31.82 -44.26
CA SER A 96 -5.76 31.64 -43.35
C SER A 96 -6.86 30.81 -44.03
N ASN A 97 -7.15 29.61 -43.51
CA ASN A 97 -8.36 28.84 -43.83
C ASN A 97 -9.02 28.37 -42.52
N PRO A 98 -10.36 28.41 -42.40
CA PRO A 98 -11.03 28.04 -41.16
C PRO A 98 -10.96 26.52 -40.94
N LEU A 99 -10.56 26.11 -39.73
CA LEU A 99 -10.53 24.73 -39.26
C LEU A 99 -11.96 24.14 -39.22
N VAL A 100 -12.38 23.50 -40.31
CA VAL A 100 -13.49 22.55 -40.29
C VAL A 100 -12.95 21.25 -39.69
N LEU A 101 -13.41 20.92 -38.49
CA LEU A 101 -13.12 19.66 -37.80
C LEU A 101 -13.87 18.52 -38.53
N GLN A 102 -13.29 18.00 -39.61
CA GLN A 102 -13.74 16.77 -40.25
C GLN A 102 -13.33 15.57 -39.39
N LEU A 103 -14.25 15.12 -38.53
CA LEU A 103 -14.19 13.78 -37.94
C LEU A 103 -14.41 12.75 -39.06
N SER A 104 -13.31 12.25 -39.62
CA SER A 104 -13.37 11.07 -40.50
C SER A 104 -13.73 9.85 -39.65
N PRO A 105 -14.70 9.00 -40.05
CA PRO A 105 -14.93 7.74 -39.36
C PRO A 105 -13.66 6.87 -39.47
N PRO A 106 -13.33 6.05 -38.45
CA PRO A 106 -12.16 5.19 -38.49
C PRO A 106 -12.22 4.30 -39.74
N SER A 107 -11.11 4.23 -40.47
CA SER A 107 -11.02 3.46 -41.71
C SER A 107 -11.25 1.97 -41.41
N SER A 108 -11.92 1.25 -42.31
CA SER A 108 -12.14 -0.20 -42.19
C SER A 108 -10.82 -0.97 -42.05
N ASN A 109 -9.73 -0.43 -42.60
CA ASN A 109 -8.38 -1.02 -42.50
C ASN A 109 -7.80 -0.96 -41.08
N ASP A 110 -8.06 0.10 -40.30
CA ASP A 110 -7.58 0.19 -38.91
C ASP A 110 -8.26 -0.85 -38.00
N PHE A 111 -9.53 -1.16 -38.26
CA PHE A 111 -10.26 -2.18 -37.53
C PHE A 111 -9.74 -3.59 -37.86
N LEU A 112 -9.46 -3.85 -39.13
CA LEU A 112 -8.94 -5.13 -39.61
C LEU A 112 -7.53 -5.41 -39.08
N ILE A 113 -6.60 -4.44 -39.16
CA ILE A 113 -5.22 -4.58 -38.67
C ILE A 113 -5.17 -4.83 -37.14
N HIS A 114 -6.04 -4.17 -36.37
CA HIS A 114 -6.15 -4.43 -34.93
C HIS A 114 -6.86 -5.75 -34.60
N SER A 115 -7.72 -6.26 -35.48
CA SER A 115 -8.35 -7.58 -35.31
C SER A 115 -7.37 -8.72 -35.57
N ASP A 116 -6.53 -8.60 -36.60
CA ASP A 116 -5.54 -9.61 -36.99
C ASP A 116 -4.49 -9.82 -35.90
N ASN A 117 -3.94 -8.73 -35.32
CA ASN A 117 -2.97 -8.82 -34.23
C ASN A 117 -3.53 -9.46 -32.94
N ARG A 118 -4.85 -9.34 -32.70
CA ARG A 118 -5.53 -10.00 -31.56
C ARG A 118 -5.74 -11.49 -31.82
N LEU A 119 -6.17 -11.85 -33.02
CA LEU A 119 -6.39 -13.23 -33.44
C LEU A 119 -5.08 -14.03 -33.55
N LEU A 120 -3.99 -13.41 -34.01
CA LEU A 120 -2.65 -14.00 -34.02
C LEU A 120 -2.14 -14.28 -32.61
N PHE A 121 -2.23 -13.29 -31.71
CA PHE A 121 -1.84 -13.49 -30.30
C PHE A 121 -2.65 -14.60 -29.61
N LEU A 122 -3.96 -14.69 -29.89
CA LEU A 122 -4.83 -15.78 -29.41
C LEU A 122 -4.37 -17.13 -29.94
N LYS A 123 -4.18 -17.28 -31.25
CA LYS A 123 -3.77 -18.56 -31.86
C LYS A 123 -2.41 -19.04 -31.34
N ASP A 124 -1.45 -18.12 -31.22
CA ASP A 124 -0.09 -18.46 -30.79
C ASP A 124 0.00 -18.81 -29.30
N ASN A 125 -0.93 -18.32 -28.47
CA ASN A 125 -0.89 -18.49 -27.02
C ASN A 125 -2.07 -19.30 -26.46
N LEU A 126 -3.00 -19.79 -27.29
CA LEU A 126 -4.22 -20.47 -26.82
C LEU A 126 -3.89 -21.70 -25.97
N ILE A 127 -2.93 -22.51 -26.41
CA ILE A 127 -2.51 -23.72 -25.70
C ILE A 127 -1.94 -23.35 -24.33
N LEU A 128 -1.03 -22.36 -24.29
CA LEU A 128 -0.43 -21.88 -23.04
C LEU A 128 -1.49 -21.31 -22.10
N LEU A 129 -2.43 -20.52 -22.63
CA LEU A 129 -3.50 -19.91 -21.86
C LEU A 129 -4.41 -20.98 -21.26
N VAL A 130 -4.87 -21.94 -22.07
CA VAL A 130 -5.70 -23.07 -21.59
C VAL A 130 -4.95 -23.87 -20.54
N PHE A 131 -3.66 -24.13 -20.75
CA PHE A 131 -2.83 -24.85 -19.79
C PHE A 131 -2.69 -24.11 -18.46
N VAL A 132 -2.30 -22.83 -18.48
CA VAL A 132 -2.15 -21.99 -17.28
C VAL A 132 -3.48 -21.82 -16.55
N SER A 133 -4.57 -21.59 -17.29
CA SER A 133 -5.91 -21.48 -16.72
C SER A 133 -6.37 -22.79 -16.09
N SER A 134 -6.07 -23.92 -16.72
CA SER A 134 -6.38 -25.24 -16.15
C SER A 134 -5.63 -25.44 -14.84
N ILE A 135 -4.32 -25.16 -14.80
CA ILE A 135 -3.54 -25.23 -13.56
C ILE A 135 -4.11 -24.32 -12.47
N TYR A 136 -4.46 -23.07 -12.82
CA TYR A 136 -5.04 -22.10 -11.90
C TYR A 136 -6.35 -22.63 -11.28
N PHE A 137 -7.29 -23.08 -12.10
CA PHE A 137 -8.57 -23.58 -11.59
C PHE A 137 -8.41 -24.92 -10.86
N LEU A 138 -7.54 -25.82 -11.31
CA LEU A 138 -7.26 -27.08 -10.61
C LEU A 138 -6.69 -26.80 -9.21
N TRP A 139 -5.76 -25.85 -9.08
CA TRP A 139 -5.24 -25.41 -7.78
C TRP A 139 -6.37 -24.94 -6.84
N PHE A 140 -7.26 -24.08 -7.32
CA PHE A 140 -8.35 -23.57 -6.48
C PHE A 140 -9.46 -24.59 -6.20
N ILE A 141 -9.76 -25.50 -7.12
CA ILE A 141 -10.78 -26.53 -6.92
C ILE A 141 -10.31 -27.58 -5.92
N PHE A 142 -9.05 -28.01 -6.02
CA PHE A 142 -8.55 -29.15 -5.24
C PHE A 142 -7.78 -28.77 -3.98
N ILE A 143 -7.24 -27.55 -3.90
CA ILE A 143 -6.31 -27.15 -2.83
C ILE A 143 -6.82 -25.92 -2.07
N ALA A 144 -6.89 -24.75 -2.73
CA ALA A 144 -7.09 -23.46 -2.05
C ALA A 144 -8.56 -23.08 -1.76
N GLY A 145 -9.53 -23.70 -2.43
CA GLY A 145 -10.92 -23.27 -2.36
C GLY A 145 -11.17 -22.01 -3.20
N ILE A 146 -12.15 -22.06 -4.09
CA ILE A 146 -12.44 -20.94 -4.99
C ILE A 146 -13.40 -19.94 -4.35
N SER A 147 -13.00 -18.66 -4.34
CA SER A 147 -13.88 -17.55 -3.96
C SER A 147 -14.37 -16.83 -5.21
N ILE A 148 -15.51 -16.12 -5.10
CA ILE A 148 -15.99 -15.27 -6.20
C ILE A 148 -14.96 -14.20 -6.59
N VAL A 149 -14.14 -13.73 -5.64
CA VAL A 149 -13.07 -12.76 -5.89
C VAL A 149 -12.01 -13.35 -6.81
N HIS A 150 -11.63 -14.62 -6.62
CA HIS A 150 -10.67 -15.32 -7.49
C HIS A 150 -11.18 -15.39 -8.93
N VAL A 151 -12.46 -15.77 -9.10
CA VAL A 151 -13.11 -15.82 -10.42
C VAL A 151 -13.15 -14.43 -11.08
N LEU A 152 -13.53 -13.39 -10.33
CA LEU A 152 -13.61 -12.03 -10.86
C LEU A 152 -12.25 -11.48 -11.27
N ILE A 153 -11.20 -11.72 -10.47
CA ILE A 153 -9.82 -11.33 -10.81
C ILE A 153 -9.37 -12.05 -12.09
N TYR A 154 -9.61 -13.36 -12.18
CA TYR A 154 -9.27 -14.14 -13.35
C TYR A 154 -9.99 -13.64 -14.62
N ILE A 155 -11.31 -13.40 -14.55
CA ILE A 155 -12.08 -12.86 -15.68
C ILE A 155 -11.56 -11.48 -16.09
N ALA A 156 -11.32 -10.59 -15.11
CA ALA A 156 -10.81 -9.26 -15.39
C ALA A 156 -9.44 -9.30 -16.09
N LEU A 157 -8.53 -10.17 -15.65
CA LEU A 157 -7.25 -10.40 -16.31
C LEU A 157 -7.42 -10.95 -17.72
N PHE A 158 -8.22 -12.01 -17.86
CA PHE A 158 -8.47 -12.67 -19.13
C PHE A 158 -9.00 -11.67 -20.16
N VAL A 159 -10.05 -10.91 -19.82
CA VAL A 159 -10.61 -9.86 -20.68
C VAL A 159 -9.56 -8.80 -21.00
N SER A 160 -8.78 -8.36 -20.01
CA SER A 160 -7.76 -7.32 -20.21
C SER A 160 -6.65 -7.75 -21.17
N LEU A 161 -6.27 -9.04 -21.19
CA LEU A 161 -5.28 -9.60 -22.11
C LEU A 161 -5.70 -9.51 -23.59
N PHE A 162 -7.01 -9.52 -23.88
CA PHE A 162 -7.52 -9.56 -25.26
C PHE A 162 -8.21 -8.27 -25.72
N LEU A 163 -8.61 -7.39 -24.80
CA LEU A 163 -9.38 -6.20 -25.15
C LEU A 163 -8.57 -5.22 -26.03
N SER A 164 -7.36 -4.88 -25.62
CA SER A 164 -6.45 -3.99 -26.35
C SER A 164 -4.99 -4.25 -25.97
N GLU A 165 -4.05 -3.72 -26.76
CA GLU A 165 -2.63 -3.80 -26.39
C GLU A 165 -2.34 -3.09 -25.06
N ARG A 166 -2.97 -1.93 -24.82
CA ARG A 166 -2.77 -1.15 -23.58
C ARG A 166 -3.23 -1.94 -22.35
N THR A 167 -4.41 -2.56 -22.42
CA THR A 167 -4.94 -3.37 -21.31
C THR A 167 -4.13 -4.64 -21.11
N ARG A 168 -3.59 -5.25 -22.19
CA ARG A 168 -2.73 -6.43 -22.11
C ARG A 168 -1.43 -6.12 -21.37
N ARG A 169 -0.72 -5.05 -21.78
CA ARG A 169 0.51 -4.59 -21.11
C ARG A 169 0.28 -4.28 -19.63
N PHE A 170 -0.86 -3.64 -19.32
CA PHE A 170 -1.24 -3.36 -17.94
C PHE A 170 -1.58 -4.61 -17.13
N ALA A 171 -2.30 -5.56 -17.71
CA ALA A 171 -2.62 -6.84 -17.07
C ALA A 171 -1.35 -7.63 -16.74
N LEU A 172 -0.39 -7.65 -17.67
CA LEU A 172 0.92 -8.25 -17.45
C LEU A 172 1.67 -7.50 -16.33
N ALA A 173 1.68 -6.17 -16.33
CA ALA A 173 2.31 -5.39 -15.26
C ALA A 173 1.76 -5.77 -13.86
N ILE A 174 0.43 -5.75 -13.71
CA ILE A 174 -0.25 -6.05 -12.44
C ILE A 174 -0.06 -7.50 -11.96
N LEU A 175 0.34 -8.43 -12.84
CA LEU A 175 0.56 -9.83 -12.49
C LEU A 175 1.50 -10.01 -11.28
N ILE A 176 2.50 -9.13 -11.11
CA ILE A 176 3.40 -9.16 -9.95
C ILE A 176 2.64 -9.02 -8.61
N TYR A 177 1.66 -8.11 -8.55
CA TYR A 177 0.83 -7.90 -7.35
C TYR A 177 -0.18 -9.03 -7.16
N LEU A 178 -0.70 -9.58 -8.24
CA LEU A 178 -1.61 -10.72 -8.18
C LEU A 178 -0.92 -11.99 -7.72
N THR A 179 0.34 -12.19 -8.11
CA THR A 179 1.19 -13.24 -7.55
C THR A 179 1.33 -13.09 -6.05
N TYR A 180 1.58 -11.87 -5.54
CA TYR A 180 1.55 -11.61 -4.10
C TYR A 180 0.21 -11.99 -3.46
N LEU A 181 -0.92 -11.54 -4.03
CA LEU A 181 -2.25 -11.83 -3.47
C LEU A 181 -2.53 -13.33 -3.43
N LEU A 182 -2.16 -14.06 -4.48
CA LEU A 182 -2.29 -15.51 -4.56
C LEU A 182 -1.44 -16.22 -3.50
N LEU A 183 -0.19 -15.77 -3.31
CA LEU A 183 0.72 -16.35 -2.31
C LEU A 183 0.28 -16.03 -0.89
N TYR A 184 -0.24 -14.83 -0.64
CA TYR A 184 -0.80 -14.45 0.65
C TYR A 184 -2.06 -15.27 0.97
N ASP A 185 -2.97 -15.42 0.00
CA ASP A 185 -4.15 -16.26 0.15
C ASP A 185 -3.71 -17.69 0.49
N ALA A 186 -2.76 -18.27 -0.23
CA ALA A 186 -2.25 -19.62 0.01
C ALA A 186 -1.68 -19.87 1.43
N LEU A 187 -1.37 -18.84 2.22
CA LEU A 187 -0.92 -19.02 3.61
C LEU A 187 -1.97 -19.70 4.50
N HIS A 188 -3.26 -19.61 4.16
CA HIS A 188 -4.32 -20.29 4.92
C HIS A 188 -4.24 -21.82 4.82
N LEU A 189 -3.59 -22.35 3.78
CA LEU A 189 -3.43 -23.78 3.53
C LEU A 189 -2.57 -24.47 4.59
N VAL A 190 -1.53 -23.78 5.04
CA VAL A 190 -0.61 -24.26 6.07
C VAL A 190 -0.53 -23.17 7.13
N PRO A 191 -1.40 -23.20 8.15
CA PRO A 191 -1.33 -22.25 9.24
C PRO A 191 0.04 -22.33 9.92
N ASN A 192 0.66 -21.19 10.20
CA ASN A 192 2.04 -21.13 10.69
C ASN A 192 2.28 -21.88 12.02
N TYR A 193 1.27 -21.96 12.89
CA TYR A 193 1.33 -22.72 14.14
C TYR A 193 1.47 -24.24 13.93
N THR A 194 1.26 -24.75 12.73
CA THR A 194 1.51 -26.16 12.38
C THR A 194 2.97 -26.44 12.05
N VAL A 195 3.76 -25.38 11.78
CA VAL A 195 5.17 -25.47 11.37
C VAL A 195 6.10 -25.13 12.53
N SER A 196 5.77 -24.08 13.29
CA SER A 196 6.61 -23.57 14.38
C SER A 196 5.78 -23.16 15.59
N ASN A 197 6.39 -23.19 16.77
CA ASN A 197 5.75 -22.70 17.99
C ASN A 197 5.54 -21.19 17.93
N ILE A 198 4.39 -20.72 18.39
CA ILE A 198 4.05 -19.30 18.40
C ILE A 198 4.73 -18.60 19.57
N HIS A 199 5.38 -17.50 19.26
CA HIS A 199 6.01 -16.61 20.22
C HIS A 199 5.01 -15.54 20.67
N ILE A 200 4.70 -15.53 21.97
CA ILE A 200 3.67 -14.66 22.59
C ILE A 200 4.30 -13.87 23.73
N LYS A 201 4.64 -14.57 24.83
CA LYS A 201 5.16 -13.96 26.05
C LYS A 201 6.55 -13.35 25.88
N ASP A 202 7.41 -14.06 25.16
CA ASP A 202 8.77 -13.64 24.89
C ASP A 202 8.84 -12.36 24.05
N VAL A 203 7.98 -12.24 23.02
CA VAL A 203 7.87 -11.01 22.21
C VAL A 203 7.34 -9.85 23.06
N TYR A 204 6.29 -10.07 23.85
CA TYR A 204 5.77 -9.06 24.78
C TYR A 204 6.84 -8.58 25.77
N LEU A 205 7.59 -9.51 26.38
CA LEU A 205 8.66 -9.17 27.32
C LEU A 205 9.82 -8.44 26.64
N MET A 206 10.15 -8.80 25.40
CA MET A 206 11.18 -8.13 24.62
C MET A 206 10.78 -6.70 24.25
N GLU A 207 9.53 -6.49 23.81
CA GLU A 207 8.97 -5.16 23.57
C GLU A 207 9.06 -4.32 24.85
N LYS A 208 8.58 -4.86 25.97
CA LYS A 208 8.57 -4.18 27.26
C LYS A 208 9.96 -3.83 27.76
N LYS A 209 10.95 -4.68 27.48
CA LYS A 209 12.35 -4.42 27.84
C LYS A 209 12.98 -3.32 27.01
N LEU A 210 12.69 -3.26 25.70
CA LEU A 210 13.36 -2.35 24.77
C LEU A 210 12.63 -1.00 24.63
N PHE A 211 11.30 -1.03 24.64
CA PHE A 211 10.43 0.11 24.35
C PHE A 211 9.41 0.37 25.47
N GLY A 212 9.53 -0.31 26.60
CA GLY A 212 8.65 -0.09 27.75
C GLY A 212 8.79 1.33 28.29
N ILE A 213 7.66 1.92 28.67
CA ILE A 213 7.57 3.22 29.32
C ILE A 213 7.15 3.05 30.78
N TYR A 214 7.58 3.97 31.63
CA TYR A 214 7.15 3.99 33.03
C TYR A 214 5.82 4.72 33.17
N SER A 215 4.81 4.04 33.70
CA SER A 215 3.50 4.62 33.98
C SER A 215 2.91 4.00 35.25
N ASN A 216 2.39 4.83 36.15
CA ASN A 216 1.73 4.40 37.40
C ASN A 216 2.54 3.37 38.23
N GLY A 217 3.85 3.60 38.38
CA GLY A 217 4.69 2.73 39.21
C GLY A 217 5.16 1.44 38.54
N LYS A 218 4.80 1.20 37.27
CA LYS A 218 5.13 -0.03 36.53
C LYS A 218 5.68 0.33 35.15
N ILE A 219 6.55 -0.54 34.63
CA ILE A 219 6.90 -0.50 33.21
C ILE A 219 5.74 -1.16 32.46
N ILE A 220 5.28 -0.53 31.38
CA ILE A 220 4.26 -1.04 30.46
C ILE A 220 4.72 -0.82 29.01
N THR A 221 4.17 -1.59 28.09
CA THR A 221 4.36 -1.39 26.64
C THR A 221 3.64 -0.12 26.17
N LEU A 222 4.05 0.43 25.02
CA LEU A 222 3.33 1.55 24.39
C LEU A 222 1.89 1.17 24.04
N ASN A 223 1.63 -0.08 23.65
CA ASN A 223 0.29 -0.55 23.34
C ASN A 223 -0.63 -0.52 24.58
N GLU A 224 -0.15 -0.97 25.74
CA GLU A 224 -0.88 -0.88 27.02
C GLU A 224 -1.13 0.59 27.42
N TYR A 225 -0.17 1.49 27.16
CA TYR A 225 -0.36 2.91 27.40
C TYR A 225 -1.46 3.51 26.52
N PHE A 226 -1.44 3.24 25.21
CA PHE A 226 -2.44 3.75 24.27
C PHE A 226 -3.81 3.11 24.44
N GLN A 227 -3.91 1.92 25.03
CA GLN A 227 -5.20 1.35 25.44
C GLN A 227 -5.94 2.29 26.42
N GLN A 228 -5.19 2.93 27.33
CA GLN A 228 -5.74 3.80 28.38
C GLN A 228 -5.78 5.27 27.97
N ASN A 229 -4.97 5.67 26.98
CA ASN A 229 -4.72 7.05 26.58
C ASN A 229 -5.00 7.28 25.09
N HIS A 230 -6.13 6.79 24.59
CA HIS A 230 -6.58 7.07 23.23
C HIS A 230 -7.54 8.28 23.20
N ILE A 231 -7.66 8.92 22.04
CA ILE A 231 -8.57 10.05 21.83
C ILE A 231 -9.24 9.93 20.46
N PRO A 232 -10.54 10.27 20.32
CA PRO A 232 -11.29 10.07 19.07
C PRO A 232 -10.66 10.71 17.82
N LEU A 233 -10.06 11.90 17.98
CA LEU A 233 -9.37 12.58 16.86
C LEU A 233 -8.22 11.73 16.30
N LEU A 234 -7.45 11.12 17.20
CA LEU A 234 -6.31 10.31 16.85
C LEU A 234 -6.72 8.91 16.38
N ASP A 235 -7.81 8.36 16.92
CA ASP A 235 -8.45 7.14 16.42
C ASP A 235 -8.85 7.30 14.93
N VAL A 236 -9.47 8.44 14.58
CA VAL A 236 -9.82 8.75 13.17
C VAL A 236 -8.58 8.95 12.31
N PHE A 237 -7.63 9.77 12.76
CA PHE A 237 -6.40 10.06 12.01
C PHE A 237 -5.59 8.79 11.73
N THR A 238 -5.36 7.97 12.76
CA THR A 238 -4.58 6.74 12.63
C THR A 238 -5.30 5.71 11.76
N GLY A 239 -6.64 5.63 11.83
CA GLY A 239 -7.41 4.81 10.90
C GLY A 239 -7.24 5.25 9.44
N ILE A 240 -7.30 6.56 9.13
CA ILE A 240 -7.06 7.07 7.77
C ILE A 240 -5.64 6.74 7.29
N CYS A 241 -4.64 7.03 8.11
CA CYS A 241 -3.24 6.76 7.75
C CYS A 241 -3.02 5.28 7.52
N TYR A 242 -3.51 4.43 8.42
CA TYR A 242 -3.36 2.99 8.30
C TYR A 242 -4.05 2.49 7.04
N LEU A 243 -5.32 2.80 6.76
CA LEU A 243 -6.05 2.34 5.55
C LEU A 243 -5.29 2.53 4.22
N ASN A 244 -4.36 3.49 4.17
CA ASN A 244 -3.58 3.81 2.99
C ASN A 244 -2.26 3.02 2.83
N TRP A 245 -1.93 2.09 3.73
CA TRP A 245 -0.69 1.30 3.72
C TRP A 245 -0.48 0.46 2.44
N ILE A 246 -1.55 0.00 1.75
CA ILE A 246 -1.48 -0.58 0.38
C ILE A 246 -1.80 0.46 -0.71
N PRO A 247 -2.92 1.21 -0.65
CA PRO A 247 -3.34 2.08 -1.75
C PRO A 247 -2.27 3.07 -2.20
N ILE A 248 -1.55 3.72 -1.28
CA ILE A 248 -0.54 4.72 -1.63
C ILE A 248 0.68 4.07 -2.30
N PRO A 249 1.31 3.01 -1.75
CA PRO A 249 2.40 2.32 -2.44
C PRO A 249 2.02 1.78 -3.82
N VAL A 250 0.83 1.17 -3.97
CA VAL A 250 0.37 0.69 -5.27
C VAL A 250 0.13 1.86 -6.22
N ALA A 251 -0.53 2.94 -5.79
CA ALA A 251 -0.72 4.14 -6.61
C ALA A 251 0.59 4.76 -7.05
N TYR A 252 1.60 4.82 -6.17
CA TYR A 252 2.93 5.29 -6.53
C TYR A 252 3.60 4.38 -7.57
N SER A 253 3.47 3.05 -7.45
CA SER A 253 3.95 2.14 -8.47
C SER A 253 3.27 2.36 -9.82
N LEU A 254 1.96 2.63 -9.83
CA LEU A 254 1.22 2.91 -11.05
C LEU A 254 1.62 4.26 -11.66
N TYR A 255 1.94 5.24 -10.82
CA TYR A 255 2.58 6.49 -11.25
C TYR A 255 3.93 6.21 -11.95
N LEU A 256 4.78 5.34 -11.39
CA LEU A 256 6.03 4.94 -12.03
C LEU A 256 5.76 4.24 -13.39
N TYR A 257 4.79 3.32 -13.44
CA TYR A 257 4.42 2.61 -14.66
C TYR A 257 3.96 3.53 -15.80
N ARG A 258 3.24 4.61 -15.44
CA ARG A 258 2.62 5.52 -16.40
C ARG A 258 3.54 6.68 -16.82
N TYR A 259 4.36 7.19 -15.92
CA TYR A 259 5.09 8.45 -16.11
C TYR A 259 6.62 8.32 -15.99
N LYS A 260 7.14 7.14 -15.63
CA LYS A 260 8.57 6.85 -15.54
C LYS A 260 8.92 5.68 -16.46
N THR A 261 10.13 5.14 -16.32
CA THR A 261 10.52 3.99 -17.13
C THR A 261 9.82 2.73 -16.62
N LYS A 262 9.56 1.78 -17.53
CA LYS A 262 9.06 0.45 -17.14
C LYS A 262 10.00 -0.25 -16.17
N ARG A 263 11.29 0.04 -16.26
CA ARG A 263 12.31 -0.41 -15.33
C ARG A 263 12.07 0.12 -13.92
N ASP A 264 11.78 1.41 -13.75
CA ASP A 264 11.50 2.01 -12.43
C ASP A 264 10.28 1.35 -11.77
N TYR A 265 9.22 1.10 -12.56
CA TYR A 265 8.04 0.36 -12.10
C TYR A 265 8.39 -1.06 -11.65
N MET A 266 9.12 -1.81 -12.49
CA MET A 266 9.50 -3.18 -12.19
C MET A 266 10.38 -3.25 -10.95
N ASP A 267 11.34 -2.34 -10.81
CA ASP A 267 12.20 -2.30 -9.64
C ASP A 267 11.38 -2.15 -8.36
N PHE A 268 10.40 -1.24 -8.36
CA PHE A 268 9.46 -1.08 -7.25
C PHE A 268 8.62 -2.35 -7.01
N ALA A 269 7.97 -2.87 -8.04
CA ALA A 269 7.03 -3.99 -7.95
C ALA A 269 7.71 -5.30 -7.51
N PHE A 270 8.92 -5.58 -8.01
CA PHE A 270 9.69 -6.74 -7.56
C PHE A 270 10.24 -6.59 -6.15
N THR A 271 10.64 -5.38 -5.74
CA THR A 271 11.00 -5.12 -4.34
C THR A 271 9.80 -5.35 -3.40
N PHE A 272 8.61 -4.92 -3.80
CA PHE A 272 7.37 -5.22 -3.10
C PHE A 272 7.12 -6.73 -3.01
N LEU A 273 7.25 -7.46 -4.11
CA LEU A 273 7.08 -8.92 -4.11
C LEU A 273 8.11 -9.62 -3.22
N PHE A 274 9.39 -9.27 -3.30
CA PHE A 274 10.44 -9.86 -2.47
C PHE A 274 10.30 -9.52 -0.98
N THR A 275 9.81 -8.33 -0.65
CA THR A 275 9.48 -7.95 0.73
C THR A 275 8.42 -8.89 1.30
N ASN A 276 7.40 -9.20 0.50
CA ASN A 276 6.36 -10.17 0.87
C ASN A 276 6.91 -11.57 1.05
N MET A 277 7.71 -12.06 0.10
CA MET A 277 8.31 -13.40 0.20
C MET A 277 9.18 -13.54 1.46
N LEU A 278 10.00 -12.54 1.74
CA LEU A 278 10.83 -12.53 2.95
C LEU A 278 9.97 -12.48 4.21
N GLY A 279 8.92 -11.66 4.22
CA GLY A 279 7.96 -11.61 5.33
C GLY A 279 7.27 -12.95 5.60
N PHE A 280 6.80 -13.62 4.55
CA PHE A 280 6.14 -14.93 4.67
C PHE A 280 7.08 -15.99 5.21
N VAL A 281 8.36 -16.00 4.76
CA VAL A 281 9.37 -16.91 5.32
C VAL A 281 9.50 -16.68 6.83
N VAL A 282 9.57 -15.42 7.29
CA VAL A 282 9.67 -15.12 8.73
C VAL A 282 8.38 -15.50 9.48
N TYR A 283 7.19 -15.33 8.89
CA TYR A 283 5.92 -15.76 9.49
C TYR A 283 5.87 -17.26 9.81
N TYR A 284 6.63 -18.09 9.10
CA TYR A 284 6.75 -19.52 9.38
C TYR A 284 7.91 -19.87 10.30
N ILE A 285 9.02 -19.15 10.24
CA ILE A 285 10.18 -19.43 11.11
C ILE A 285 9.92 -18.95 12.54
N ILE A 286 9.35 -17.76 12.70
CA ILE A 286 9.11 -17.11 14.00
C ILE A 286 7.69 -16.52 14.00
N PRO A 287 6.62 -17.35 14.01
CA PRO A 287 5.26 -16.85 14.12
C PRO A 287 5.06 -16.15 15.46
N THR A 288 4.52 -14.94 15.45
CA THR A 288 4.38 -14.10 16.65
C THR A 288 2.96 -13.56 16.83
N ALA A 289 2.53 -13.47 18.09
CA ALA A 289 1.25 -12.88 18.43
C ALA A 289 1.32 -11.34 18.49
N PRO A 290 0.28 -10.63 18.01
CA PRO A 290 0.18 -9.17 18.08
C PRO A 290 -0.23 -8.68 19.49
N PRO A 291 -0.11 -7.37 19.79
CA PRO A 291 -0.42 -6.82 21.11
C PRO A 291 -1.86 -7.05 21.57
N TRP A 292 -2.83 -6.86 20.68
CA TRP A 292 -4.25 -7.08 20.99
C TRP A 292 -4.55 -8.54 21.39
N TYR A 293 -3.76 -9.51 20.91
CA TYR A 293 -3.95 -10.90 21.28
C TYR A 293 -3.62 -11.11 22.77
N VAL A 294 -2.50 -10.55 23.22
CA VAL A 294 -2.06 -10.65 24.62
C VAL A 294 -3.06 -9.97 25.56
N GLU A 295 -3.64 -8.85 25.12
CA GLU A 295 -4.69 -8.15 25.87
C GLU A 295 -5.96 -9.00 26.08
N LEU A 296 -6.40 -9.73 25.04
CA LEU A 296 -7.66 -10.49 25.09
C LEU A 296 -7.51 -11.90 25.64
N TYR A 297 -6.38 -12.55 25.38
CA TYR A 297 -6.17 -13.98 25.66
C TYR A 297 -5.02 -14.27 26.62
N GLY A 298 -4.27 -13.23 27.03
CA GLY A 298 -3.07 -13.40 27.83
C GLY A 298 -1.95 -14.10 27.05
N PHE A 299 -1.15 -14.89 27.74
CA PHE A 299 0.02 -15.57 27.15
C PHE A 299 -0.26 -16.99 26.67
N GLU A 300 -1.48 -17.48 26.84
CA GLU A 300 -1.87 -18.83 26.44
C GLU A 300 -2.21 -18.87 24.96
N PHE A 301 -1.79 -19.95 24.29
CA PHE A 301 -2.11 -20.16 22.88
C PHE A 301 -3.58 -20.57 22.70
N ASN A 302 -4.28 -19.86 21.82
CA ASN A 302 -5.67 -20.08 21.50
C ASN A 302 -5.85 -20.18 19.98
N ILE A 303 -6.00 -21.43 19.51
CA ILE A 303 -6.23 -21.74 18.10
C ILE A 303 -7.56 -21.17 17.55
N LYS A 304 -8.53 -20.85 18.42
CA LYS A 304 -9.82 -20.29 18.03
C LYS A 304 -9.80 -18.77 17.90
N ALA A 305 -8.68 -18.11 18.22
CA ALA A 305 -8.55 -16.68 18.06
C ALA A 305 -8.82 -16.29 16.59
N ARG A 306 -9.67 -15.29 16.41
CA ARG A 306 -10.03 -14.74 15.09
C ARG A 306 -9.35 -13.39 14.89
N GLY A 307 -9.29 -12.93 13.64
CA GLY A 307 -8.79 -11.60 13.34
C GLY A 307 -9.56 -10.52 14.08
N ASN A 308 -8.83 -9.56 14.64
CA ASN A 308 -9.37 -8.49 15.48
C ASN A 308 -8.87 -7.13 14.96
N PRO A 309 -9.75 -6.10 14.85
CA PRO A 309 -9.37 -4.75 14.43
C PRO A 309 -8.63 -3.95 15.52
N ALA A 310 -8.38 -4.53 16.69
CA ALA A 310 -7.75 -3.91 17.85
C ALA A 310 -8.33 -2.51 18.13
N GLY A 311 -7.48 -1.50 18.33
CA GLY A 311 -7.87 -0.11 18.51
C GLY A 311 -8.49 0.55 17.28
N PHE A 312 -8.39 -0.03 16.08
CA PHE A 312 -9.11 0.52 14.92
C PHE A 312 -10.62 0.33 15.02
N ILE A 313 -11.14 -0.44 15.98
CA ILE A 313 -12.58 -0.46 16.24
C ILE A 313 -13.11 0.94 16.62
N HIS A 314 -12.29 1.76 17.29
CA HIS A 314 -12.67 3.13 17.64
C HIS A 314 -12.84 4.02 16.40
N PHE A 315 -12.11 3.76 15.31
CA PHE A 315 -12.35 4.42 14.04
C PHE A 315 -13.76 4.11 13.52
N ASP A 316 -14.16 2.84 13.55
CA ASP A 316 -15.47 2.40 13.09
C ASP A 316 -16.58 2.99 13.98
N GLU A 317 -16.36 3.08 15.29
CA GLU A 317 -17.30 3.66 16.26
C GLU A 317 -17.48 5.17 16.06
N VAL A 318 -16.39 5.93 15.89
CA VAL A 318 -16.43 7.38 15.70
C VAL A 318 -17.02 7.75 14.33
N THR A 319 -16.72 6.99 13.28
CA THR A 319 -17.20 7.28 11.92
C THR A 319 -18.56 6.67 11.61
N GLY A 320 -18.98 5.65 12.36
CA GLY A 320 -20.15 4.82 12.05
C GLY A 320 -19.96 3.89 10.85
N LEU A 321 -18.75 3.82 10.27
CA LEU A 321 -18.44 2.99 9.12
C LEU A 321 -17.79 1.68 9.59
N LYS A 322 -18.34 0.53 9.20
CA LYS A 322 -17.79 -0.80 9.58
C LYS A 322 -16.59 -1.21 8.71
N ILE A 323 -15.56 -0.36 8.60
CA ILE A 323 -14.42 -0.60 7.71
C ILE A 323 -13.49 -1.65 8.30
N PHE A 324 -12.92 -1.39 9.47
CA PHE A 324 -11.90 -2.24 10.06
C PHE A 324 -12.46 -3.56 10.59
N SER A 325 -13.65 -3.52 11.19
CA SER A 325 -14.39 -4.72 11.58
C SER A 325 -14.62 -5.68 10.40
N SER A 326 -15.00 -5.15 9.23
CA SER A 326 -15.21 -5.95 8.02
C SER A 326 -13.91 -6.47 7.41
N MET A 327 -12.82 -5.68 7.48
CA MET A 327 -11.51 -6.08 6.96
C MET A 327 -10.87 -7.20 7.79
N TYR A 328 -10.87 -7.05 9.12
CA TYR A 328 -10.15 -7.97 10.00
C TYR A 328 -10.93 -9.22 10.39
N SER A 329 -12.27 -9.22 10.29
CA SER A 329 -13.08 -10.43 10.46
C SER A 329 -12.74 -11.54 9.46
N LYS A 330 -12.11 -11.20 8.34
CA LYS A 330 -11.69 -12.12 7.27
C LYS A 330 -10.19 -12.48 7.32
N ASN A 331 -9.44 -12.02 8.32
CA ASN A 331 -8.01 -12.28 8.38
C ASN A 331 -7.74 -13.77 8.66
N ALA A 332 -6.98 -14.41 7.77
CA ALA A 332 -6.67 -15.83 7.84
C ALA A 332 -5.54 -16.17 8.83
N ASN A 333 -4.66 -15.21 9.17
CA ASN A 333 -3.49 -15.48 10.00
C ASN A 333 -3.31 -14.45 11.13
N VAL A 334 -3.65 -14.88 12.35
CA VAL A 334 -3.53 -14.08 13.57
C VAL A 334 -2.07 -13.98 14.05
N PHE A 335 -1.27 -15.02 13.85
CA PHE A 335 0.06 -15.17 14.46
C PHE A 335 1.20 -14.79 13.51
N ALA A 336 0.99 -13.71 12.74
CA ALA A 336 1.91 -13.21 11.73
C ALA A 336 2.25 -11.73 11.99
N ALA A 337 2.53 -11.37 13.24
CA ALA A 337 2.79 -9.98 13.60
C ALA A 337 4.19 -9.50 13.15
N ILE A 338 5.24 -10.32 13.32
CA ILE A 338 6.61 -10.02 12.90
C ILE A 338 6.94 -10.74 11.58
N PRO A 339 7.44 -10.04 10.55
CA PRO A 339 7.56 -8.59 10.42
C PRO A 339 6.23 -7.93 10.03
N SER A 340 6.02 -6.66 10.39
CA SER A 340 4.84 -5.93 9.94
C SER A 340 4.97 -5.52 8.48
N LEU A 341 4.24 -6.21 7.58
CA LEU A 341 4.17 -5.83 6.17
C LEU A 341 3.45 -4.48 5.95
N HIS A 342 2.53 -4.13 6.86
CA HIS A 342 1.90 -2.79 6.93
C HIS A 342 2.94 -1.68 7.08
N ALA A 343 3.96 -1.90 7.89
CA ALA A 343 5.08 -0.98 8.06
C ALA A 343 6.07 -1.02 6.88
N ALA A 344 6.22 -2.18 6.24
CA ALA A 344 7.19 -2.40 5.18
C ALA A 344 6.83 -1.64 3.88
N TYR A 345 5.57 -1.66 3.44
CA TYR A 345 5.20 -1.11 2.13
C TYR A 345 5.36 0.40 1.99
N PRO A 346 4.97 1.24 2.98
CA PRO A 346 5.28 2.66 2.95
C PRO A 346 6.80 2.92 2.90
N LEU A 347 7.62 2.11 3.58
CA LEU A 347 9.06 2.28 3.52
C LEU A 347 9.63 2.04 2.11
N ILE A 348 9.04 1.13 1.32
CA ILE A 348 9.42 0.93 -0.08
C ILE A 348 9.19 2.23 -0.88
N THR A 349 8.12 2.99 -0.63
CA THR A 349 7.90 4.28 -1.30
C THR A 349 8.92 5.33 -0.86
N VAL A 350 9.39 5.31 0.39
CA VAL A 350 10.52 6.16 0.84
C VAL A 350 11.79 5.84 0.07
N LEU A 351 12.14 4.56 -0.05
CA LEU A 351 13.34 4.09 -0.75
C LEU A 351 13.32 4.54 -2.21
N TYR A 352 12.24 4.26 -2.96
CA TYR A 352 12.14 4.66 -4.36
C TYR A 352 11.88 6.16 -4.56
N GLY A 353 11.19 6.81 -3.61
CA GLY A 353 11.01 8.24 -3.56
C GLY A 353 12.34 8.98 -3.46
N SER A 354 13.30 8.45 -2.68
CA SER A 354 14.66 9.01 -2.57
C SER A 354 15.41 8.98 -3.91
N LEU A 355 15.16 7.97 -4.74
CA LEU A 355 15.77 7.83 -6.08
C LEU A 355 15.17 8.77 -7.12
N SER A 356 13.99 9.34 -6.85
CA SER A 356 13.26 10.18 -7.80
C SER A 356 13.83 11.60 -7.99
N LYS A 357 14.83 11.99 -7.19
CA LYS A 357 15.40 13.35 -7.08
C LYS A 357 14.39 14.46 -6.71
N LYS A 358 13.15 14.10 -6.33
CA LYS A 358 12.12 15.04 -5.87
C LYS A 358 12.06 15.02 -4.35
N LEU A 359 12.74 15.97 -3.71
CA LEU A 359 12.82 16.04 -2.25
C LEU A 359 11.44 16.07 -1.58
N TRP A 360 10.50 16.84 -2.11
CA TRP A 360 9.14 16.92 -1.56
C TRP A 360 8.44 15.55 -1.53
N LEU A 361 8.60 14.74 -2.59
CA LEU A 361 7.97 13.43 -2.70
C LEU A 361 8.57 12.46 -1.68
N HIS A 362 9.90 12.49 -1.53
CA HIS A 362 10.59 11.69 -0.51
C HIS A 362 10.12 12.07 0.90
N ILE A 363 10.07 13.36 1.22
CA ILE A 363 9.57 13.86 2.52
C ILE A 363 8.12 13.43 2.75
N THR A 364 7.24 13.54 1.75
CA THR A 364 5.86 13.07 1.86
C THR A 364 5.79 11.58 2.22
N PHE A 365 6.61 10.74 1.58
CA PHE A 365 6.64 9.31 1.91
C PHE A 365 7.24 9.01 3.28
N VAL A 366 8.22 9.79 3.74
CA VAL A 366 8.77 9.64 5.09
C VAL A 366 7.68 9.96 6.12
N ILE A 367 7.00 11.09 5.98
CA ILE A 367 5.88 11.47 6.85
C ILE A 367 4.80 10.39 6.83
N PHE A 368 4.39 9.95 5.64
CA PHE A 368 3.38 8.90 5.49
C PHE A 368 3.80 7.59 6.18
N THR A 369 5.06 7.16 6.03
CA THR A 369 5.59 5.96 6.68
C THR A 369 5.53 6.09 8.20
N LEU A 370 5.99 7.21 8.75
CA LEU A 370 5.94 7.47 10.19
C LEU A 370 4.49 7.51 10.71
N CYS A 371 3.56 8.08 9.95
CA CYS A 371 2.13 8.05 10.30
C CYS A 371 1.57 6.62 10.34
N VAL A 372 1.89 5.77 9.37
CA VAL A 372 1.45 4.36 9.37
C VAL A 372 2.06 3.59 10.53
N TRP A 373 3.36 3.78 10.78
CA TRP A 373 4.08 3.14 11.88
C TRP A 373 3.49 3.52 13.24
N PHE A 374 3.27 4.83 13.44
CA PHE A 374 2.59 5.33 14.62
C PHE A 374 1.19 4.74 14.76
N SER A 375 0.41 4.72 13.66
CA SER A 375 -0.95 4.18 13.65
C SER A 375 -0.99 2.70 14.04
N ALA A 376 -0.04 1.90 13.59
CA ALA A 376 0.04 0.46 13.89
C ALA A 376 0.26 0.20 15.39
N VAL A 377 1.12 0.99 16.04
CA VAL A 377 1.41 0.87 17.47
C VAL A 377 0.29 1.48 18.32
N TYR A 378 -0.17 2.67 17.95
CA TYR A 378 -1.26 3.38 18.63
C TYR A 378 -2.55 2.54 18.70
N SER A 379 -2.92 1.94 17.58
CA SER A 379 -4.10 1.06 17.49
C SER A 379 -3.89 -0.32 18.10
N ARG A 380 -2.73 -0.60 18.72
CA ARG A 380 -2.41 -1.90 19.34
C ARG A 380 -2.41 -3.07 18.34
N HIS A 381 -2.27 -2.76 17.05
CA HIS A 381 -2.19 -3.77 16.01
C HIS A 381 -0.83 -4.43 15.92
N HIS A 382 0.22 -3.68 16.24
CA HIS A 382 1.61 -4.11 16.17
C HIS A 382 2.43 -3.55 17.32
N TYR A 383 3.43 -4.32 17.76
CA TYR A 383 4.50 -3.84 18.61
C TYR A 383 5.48 -2.96 17.81
N VAL A 384 6.30 -2.16 18.49
CA VAL A 384 7.38 -1.40 17.84
C VAL A 384 8.37 -2.36 17.17
N LEU A 385 8.66 -3.49 17.81
CA LEU A 385 9.48 -4.55 17.23
C LEU A 385 8.96 -5.04 15.87
N ASP A 386 7.66 -5.25 15.72
CA ASP A 386 7.04 -5.69 14.47
C ASP A 386 7.27 -4.67 13.34
N VAL A 387 7.12 -3.39 13.68
CA VAL A 387 7.26 -2.26 12.76
C VAL A 387 8.72 -2.13 12.30
N LEU A 388 9.67 -2.19 13.23
CA LEU A 388 11.10 -2.15 12.92
C LEU A 388 11.54 -3.36 12.09
N ALA A 389 11.04 -4.56 12.42
CA ALA A 389 11.27 -5.77 11.62
C ALA A 389 10.66 -5.64 10.22
N GLY A 390 9.50 -5.00 10.08
CA GLY A 390 8.90 -4.61 8.80
C GLY A 390 9.82 -3.72 7.96
N GLY A 391 10.39 -2.68 8.59
CA GLY A 391 11.36 -1.81 7.94
C GLY A 391 12.63 -2.54 7.49
N MET A 392 13.20 -3.37 8.37
CA MET A 392 14.36 -4.22 8.04
C MET A 392 14.07 -5.20 6.91
N CYS A 393 12.86 -5.78 6.87
CA CYS A 393 12.41 -6.68 5.81
C CYS A 393 12.39 -5.96 4.44
N ALA A 394 11.77 -4.77 4.37
CA ALA A 394 11.74 -3.97 3.15
C ALA A 394 13.14 -3.55 2.67
N MET A 395 14.02 -3.13 3.60
CA MET A 395 15.41 -2.79 3.28
C MET A 395 16.19 -3.99 2.76
N SER A 396 16.04 -5.16 3.41
CA SER A 396 16.71 -6.40 3.01
C SER A 396 16.25 -6.85 1.62
N ALA A 397 14.95 -6.80 1.35
CA ALA A 397 14.38 -7.12 0.05
C ALA A 397 14.84 -6.14 -1.04
N PHE A 398 14.93 -4.85 -0.74
CA PHE A 398 15.47 -3.85 -1.66
C PHE A 398 16.93 -4.14 -2.01
N VAL A 399 17.79 -4.40 -1.01
CA VAL A 399 19.20 -4.76 -1.24
C VAL A 399 19.31 -6.04 -2.05
N LEU A 400 18.56 -7.08 -1.66
CA LEU A 400 18.52 -8.36 -2.38
C LEU A 400 18.13 -8.16 -3.85
N TYR A 401 17.07 -7.41 -4.12
CA TYR A 401 16.63 -7.09 -5.48
C TYR A 401 17.72 -6.34 -6.27
N ARG A 402 18.40 -5.37 -5.66
CA ARG A 402 19.49 -4.61 -6.29
C ARG A 402 20.71 -5.47 -6.60
N ILE A 403 20.99 -6.49 -5.80
CA ILE A 403 22.04 -7.48 -6.08
C ILE A 403 21.61 -8.39 -7.23
N LEU A 404 20.42 -9.00 -7.14
CA LEU A 404 19.91 -9.93 -8.14
C LEU A 404 19.76 -9.27 -9.52
N SER A 405 19.30 -8.03 -9.58
CA SER A 405 19.14 -7.29 -10.84
C SER A 405 20.45 -6.98 -11.58
N ARG A 406 21.61 -7.10 -10.92
CA ARG A 406 22.94 -6.99 -11.55
C ARG A 406 23.40 -8.28 -12.20
N VAL A 407 22.81 -9.42 -11.85
CA VAL A 407 23.14 -10.71 -12.47
C VAL A 407 22.74 -10.66 -13.96
N PRO A 408 23.64 -10.93 -14.92
CA PRO A 408 23.35 -10.74 -16.35
C PRO A 408 22.12 -11.52 -16.85
N ALA A 409 21.90 -12.74 -16.36
CA ALA A 409 20.72 -13.53 -16.70
C ALA A 409 19.42 -12.87 -16.22
N VAL A 410 19.38 -12.41 -14.96
CA VAL A 410 18.23 -11.71 -14.38
C VAL A 410 18.00 -10.37 -15.08
N ASN A 411 19.07 -9.62 -15.37
CA ASN A 411 18.97 -8.35 -16.07
C ASN A 411 18.35 -8.52 -17.46
N ARG A 412 18.79 -9.54 -18.23
CA ARG A 412 18.19 -9.89 -19.53
C ARG A 412 16.72 -10.26 -19.41
N LEU A 413 16.35 -11.06 -18.39
CA LEU A 413 14.95 -11.42 -18.14
C LEU A 413 14.10 -10.17 -17.84
N LEU A 414 14.58 -9.28 -16.98
CA LEU A 414 13.89 -8.04 -16.64
C LEU A 414 13.79 -7.10 -17.86
N ALA A 415 14.82 -7.03 -18.71
CA ALA A 415 14.79 -6.27 -19.95
C ALA A 415 13.76 -6.83 -20.94
N ALA A 416 13.66 -8.17 -21.05
CA ALA A 416 12.63 -8.82 -21.87
C ALA A 416 11.23 -8.53 -21.33
N TYR A 417 11.02 -8.68 -20.02
CA TYR A 417 9.74 -8.40 -19.38
C TYR A 417 9.33 -6.93 -19.51
N SER A 418 10.28 -6.00 -19.39
CA SER A 418 10.06 -4.57 -19.60
C SER A 418 9.55 -4.22 -21.01
N LYS A 419 9.79 -5.06 -22.02
CA LYS A 419 9.25 -4.86 -23.38
C LYS A 419 7.83 -5.38 -23.53
N LEU A 420 7.40 -6.30 -22.65
CA LEU A 420 6.06 -6.89 -22.64
C LEU A 420 5.02 -5.98 -21.97
N ILE A 421 5.46 -5.07 -21.09
CA ILE A 421 4.62 -4.14 -20.30
C ILE A 421 4.81 -2.68 -20.75
#